data_AF-A0A8D8ZDR4-F1
#
_entry.id   AF-A0A8D8ZDR4-F1
#
_cell.length_a   1.000
_cell.length_b   1.000
_cell.length_c   1.000
_cell.angle_alpha   90.00
_cell.angle_beta   90.00
_cell.angle_gamma   90.00
#
_symmetry.space_group_name_H-M   'P 1'
#
loop_
_entity.id
_entity.type
_entity.pdbx_description
1 polymer ?
#
loop_
_entity_poly.entity_id
_entity_poly.type
_entity_poly.pdbx_seq_one_letter_code
_entity_poly.pdbx_strand_id
1 'polypeptide(L)'
;EFFKKSENNLNPDLVDKDEHGTGGPLTVQRFASQPPFAEDILKAAASLGYKGTDLSGANPSGLNYVQGMVDQGIRASTARMYLTKKLHQTNLRVKLNAQVEKIVFNGTRATGIVYRDLITNETVTVKVNKEVILSGGVIGSPHLLLLSGVGPKEQLAALNINVVKDLKVGSNLLHHVSVKAEFTMNDNFLQNLNIDELVHYLTNQSGQLASNSMVQLTGFFNSTLSPLNDLQLYFDGFETWCSRTGYLSECQDGKLLNGTSDHDEFIAKLNSMKTNKNAAIIDDIVKKYEAIKGAPITGPLPCGRRRIG
;
A
#
# COMPACT_ATOMS: atom_id res chain seq x y z
N GLU A 1 2.42 -16.28 16.20
CA GLU A 1 1.50 -17.40 15.84
C GLU A 1 0.46 -17.01 14.77
N PHE A 2 -0.42 -16.03 15.01
CA PHE A 2 -1.49 -15.68 14.05
C PHE A 2 -1.00 -15.18 12.69
N PHE A 3 0.09 -14.40 12.63
CA PHE A 3 0.71 -13.97 11.36
C PHE A 3 1.04 -15.18 10.48
N LYS A 4 1.84 -16.13 11.02
CA LYS A 4 2.18 -17.39 10.35
C LYS A 4 0.95 -18.22 9.96
N LYS A 5 -0.05 -18.32 10.83
CA LYS A 5 -1.29 -19.06 10.53
C LYS A 5 -2.02 -18.51 9.30
N SER A 6 -1.98 -17.19 9.11
CA SER A 6 -2.66 -16.53 8.00
C SER A 6 -1.89 -16.61 6.68
N GLU A 7 -0.57 -16.74 6.75
CA GLU A 7 0.35 -16.60 5.64
C GLU A 7 0.59 -17.92 4.90
N ASN A 8 0.68 -17.83 3.58
CA ASN A 8 1.25 -18.83 2.71
C ASN A 8 2.35 -18.18 1.87
N ASN A 9 3.56 -18.16 2.41
CA ASN A 9 4.71 -17.60 1.73
C ASN A 9 5.22 -18.56 0.63
N LEU A 10 5.23 -18.12 -0.63
CA LEU A 10 5.73 -18.95 -1.75
C LEU A 10 7.22 -18.75 -2.03
N ASN A 11 7.92 -17.92 -1.25
CA ASN A 11 9.37 -17.78 -1.33
C ASN A 11 10.03 -17.96 0.06
N PRO A 12 9.83 -19.10 0.74
CA PRO A 12 10.34 -19.32 2.09
C PRO A 12 11.88 -19.28 2.19
N ASP A 13 12.59 -19.50 1.07
CA ASP A 13 14.05 -19.44 1.02
C ASP A 13 14.61 -18.00 0.98
N LEU A 14 13.76 -16.99 0.83
CA LEU A 14 14.14 -15.58 0.74
C LEU A 14 13.85 -14.79 2.03
N VAL A 15 13.34 -15.47 3.06
CA VAL A 15 12.86 -14.88 4.32
C VAL A 15 13.35 -15.66 5.53
N ASP A 16 13.17 -15.09 6.72
CA ASP A 16 13.51 -15.75 7.98
C ASP A 16 12.55 -16.93 8.21
N LYS A 17 13.06 -18.16 8.13
CA LYS A 17 12.24 -19.40 8.20
C LYS A 17 11.37 -19.48 9.45
N ASP A 18 11.87 -18.94 10.56
CA ASP A 18 11.20 -18.96 11.85
C ASP A 18 10.22 -17.80 12.03
N GLU A 19 10.06 -16.88 11.07
CA GLU A 19 9.13 -15.74 11.19
C GLU A 19 7.90 -15.88 10.27
N HIS A 20 8.00 -16.71 9.23
CA HIS A 20 6.99 -16.84 8.19
C HIS A 20 6.17 -18.14 8.24
N GLY A 21 4.94 -18.06 7.72
CA GLY A 21 4.02 -19.19 7.60
C GLY A 21 3.92 -19.74 6.18
N THR A 22 3.67 -21.05 6.08
CA THR A 22 3.29 -21.72 4.83
C THR A 22 1.95 -22.46 5.02
N GLY A 23 1.17 -22.57 3.95
CA GLY A 23 -0.11 -23.27 3.96
C GLY A 23 -1.31 -22.49 4.50
N GLY A 24 -1.13 -21.24 4.93
CA GLY A 24 -2.22 -20.33 5.25
C GLY A 24 -3.07 -19.93 4.03
N PRO A 25 -4.19 -19.23 4.24
CA PRO A 25 -5.05 -18.80 3.14
C PRO A 25 -4.50 -17.61 2.33
N LEU A 26 -3.66 -16.74 2.91
CA LEU A 26 -3.13 -15.55 2.23
C LEU A 26 -1.81 -15.86 1.54
N THR A 27 -1.82 -15.93 0.20
CA THR A 27 -0.59 -16.06 -0.58
C THR A 27 0.23 -14.77 -0.48
N VAL A 28 1.51 -14.92 -0.11
CA VAL A 28 2.51 -13.85 -0.07
C VAL A 28 3.73 -14.29 -0.86
N GLN A 29 4.22 -13.45 -1.75
CA GLN A 29 5.40 -13.75 -2.57
C GLN A 29 6.02 -12.47 -3.15
N ARG A 30 7.24 -12.57 -3.68
CA ARG A 30 7.80 -11.57 -4.58
C ARG A 30 6.98 -11.53 -5.87
N PHE A 31 6.88 -10.35 -6.46
CA PHE A 31 6.25 -10.20 -7.76
C PHE A 31 7.15 -10.82 -8.84
N ALA A 32 6.52 -11.42 -9.86
CA ALA A 32 7.24 -12.13 -10.91
C ALA A 32 8.14 -11.20 -11.74
N SER A 33 7.72 -9.93 -11.90
CA SER A 33 8.50 -8.90 -12.57
C SER A 33 9.14 -7.96 -11.56
N GLN A 34 10.46 -7.87 -11.62
CA GLN A 34 11.25 -6.91 -10.84
C GLN A 34 11.67 -5.75 -11.75
N PRO A 35 11.65 -4.50 -11.27
CA PRO A 35 12.07 -3.36 -12.08
C PRO A 35 13.56 -3.51 -12.48
N PRO A 36 13.93 -3.27 -13.75
CA PRO A 36 15.31 -3.47 -14.22
C PRO A 36 16.37 -2.69 -13.43
N PHE A 37 16.01 -1.52 -12.90
CA PHE A 37 16.93 -0.64 -12.16
C PHE A 37 16.93 -0.90 -10.64
N ALA A 38 16.05 -1.77 -10.15
CA ALA A 38 15.93 -2.04 -8.73
C ALA A 38 17.20 -2.72 -8.17
N GLU A 39 17.85 -3.56 -8.96
CA GLU A 39 19.10 -4.22 -8.56
C GLU A 39 20.24 -3.22 -8.35
N ASP A 40 20.35 -2.20 -9.20
CA ASP A 40 21.38 -1.17 -9.10
C ASP A 40 21.20 -0.32 -7.83
N ILE A 41 19.95 0.02 -7.48
CA ILE A 41 19.63 0.71 -6.22
C ILE A 41 19.98 -0.17 -5.02
N LEU A 42 19.66 -1.47 -5.06
CA LEU A 42 20.00 -2.40 -4.00
C LEU A 42 21.52 -2.56 -3.84
N LYS A 43 22.28 -2.60 -4.94
CA LYS A 43 23.76 -2.61 -4.90
C LYS A 43 24.31 -1.32 -4.29
N ALA A 44 23.77 -0.16 -4.68
CA ALA A 44 24.16 1.13 -4.12
C ALA A 44 23.92 1.16 -2.60
N ALA A 45 22.72 0.80 -2.16
CA ALA A 45 22.35 0.70 -0.75
C ALA A 45 23.24 -0.29 0.01
N ALA A 46 23.48 -1.49 -0.53
CA ALA A 46 24.34 -2.49 0.10
C ALA A 46 25.79 -1.99 0.28
N SER A 47 26.33 -1.24 -0.70
CA SER A 47 27.66 -0.66 -0.59
C SER A 47 27.77 0.45 0.48
N LEU A 48 26.63 1.00 0.93
CA LEU A 48 26.53 1.96 2.04
C LEU A 48 26.26 1.26 3.38
N GLY A 49 26.17 -0.08 3.40
CA GLY A 49 25.82 -0.84 4.60
C GLY A 49 24.31 -0.96 4.84
N TYR A 50 23.47 -0.55 3.88
CA TYR A 50 22.00 -0.58 3.98
C TYR A 50 21.36 -1.79 3.32
N LYS A 51 22.05 -2.94 3.28
CA LYS A 51 21.49 -4.16 2.71
C LYS A 51 20.43 -4.75 3.65
N GLY A 52 19.18 -4.84 3.19
CA GLY A 52 18.13 -5.57 3.90
C GLY A 52 18.13 -7.07 3.57
N THR A 53 17.58 -7.88 4.47
CA THR A 53 17.35 -9.32 4.28
C THR A 53 15.87 -9.64 4.23
N ASP A 54 15.17 -9.52 5.34
CA ASP A 54 13.75 -9.80 5.45
C ASP A 54 13.06 -8.63 6.17
N LEU A 55 12.32 -7.84 5.39
CA LEU A 55 11.63 -6.64 5.88
C LEU A 55 10.41 -6.97 6.75
N SER A 56 9.97 -8.23 6.78
CA SER A 56 8.90 -8.73 7.66
C SER A 56 9.41 -9.68 8.74
N GLY A 57 10.72 -9.91 8.80
CA GLY A 57 11.37 -10.78 9.76
C GLY A 57 11.75 -10.09 11.06
N ALA A 58 12.61 -10.74 11.84
CA ALA A 58 12.99 -10.26 13.17
C ALA A 58 13.78 -8.94 13.13
N ASN A 59 14.48 -8.68 12.03
CA ASN A 59 15.23 -7.45 11.81
C ASN A 59 14.90 -6.83 10.44
N PRO A 60 13.93 -5.91 10.37
CA PRO A 60 13.45 -5.36 9.10
C PRO A 60 14.35 -4.26 8.52
N SER A 61 15.54 -4.01 9.09
CA SER A 61 16.39 -2.89 8.71
C SER A 61 17.06 -3.06 7.34
N GLY A 62 17.28 -1.94 6.65
CA GLY A 62 17.90 -1.89 5.33
C GLY A 62 16.90 -1.92 4.18
N LEU A 63 17.43 -1.88 2.96
CA LEU A 63 16.66 -1.86 1.71
C LEU A 63 16.61 -3.25 1.08
N ASN A 64 15.41 -3.70 0.71
CA ASN A 64 15.23 -4.94 -0.05
C ASN A 64 13.93 -4.93 -0.88
N TYR A 65 13.72 -5.97 -1.67
CA TYR A 65 12.43 -6.30 -2.26
C TYR A 65 11.43 -6.74 -1.18
N VAL A 66 10.27 -6.09 -1.12
CA VAL A 66 9.11 -6.54 -0.34
C VAL A 66 8.44 -7.73 -1.02
N GLN A 67 7.76 -8.53 -0.21
CA GLN A 67 6.77 -9.47 -0.71
C GLN A 67 5.38 -8.85 -0.65
N GLY A 68 4.55 -9.17 -1.64
CA GLY A 68 3.18 -8.70 -1.74
C GLY A 68 2.17 -9.82 -1.55
N MET A 69 0.94 -9.44 -1.18
CA MET A 69 -0.22 -10.32 -1.26
C MET A 69 -0.67 -10.47 -2.72
N VAL A 70 0.01 -11.35 -3.45
CA VAL A 70 -0.23 -11.66 -4.86
C VAL A 70 -0.24 -13.17 -5.06
N ASP A 71 -1.16 -13.65 -5.88
CA ASP A 71 -1.38 -15.07 -6.17
C ASP A 71 -1.57 -15.21 -7.68
N GLN A 72 -0.55 -15.79 -8.33
CA GLN A 72 -0.45 -15.92 -9.79
C GLN A 72 -0.61 -14.57 -10.51
N GLY A 73 0.17 -13.56 -10.10
CA GLY A 73 0.14 -12.21 -10.70
C GLY A 73 -1.13 -11.39 -10.43
N ILE A 74 -2.11 -11.96 -9.72
CA ILE A 74 -3.37 -11.28 -9.36
C ILE A 74 -3.37 -10.98 -7.86
N ARG A 75 -3.83 -9.79 -7.46
CA ARG A 75 -4.00 -9.40 -6.06
C ARG A 75 -4.70 -10.48 -5.22
N ALA A 76 -4.06 -10.92 -4.14
CA ALA A 76 -4.58 -11.89 -3.18
C ALA A 76 -5.33 -11.16 -2.04
N SER A 77 -6.50 -10.59 -2.34
CA SER A 77 -7.29 -9.88 -1.32
C SER A 77 -7.89 -10.83 -0.28
N THR A 78 -8.17 -10.32 0.93
CA THR A 78 -8.86 -11.11 1.98
C THR A 78 -10.22 -11.62 1.50
N ALA A 79 -10.93 -10.86 0.67
CA ALA A 79 -12.17 -11.30 0.05
C ALA A 79 -11.95 -12.54 -0.84
N ARG A 80 -11.00 -12.50 -1.77
CA ARG A 80 -10.69 -13.64 -2.66
C ARG A 80 -10.18 -14.84 -1.87
N MET A 81 -9.30 -14.62 -0.91
CA MET A 81 -8.57 -15.69 -0.23
C MET A 81 -9.36 -16.35 0.90
N TYR A 82 -10.20 -15.61 1.63
CA TYR A 82 -11.05 -16.16 2.70
C TYR A 82 -12.52 -16.31 2.28
N LEU A 83 -13.13 -15.25 1.73
CA LEU A 83 -14.57 -15.16 1.59
C LEU A 83 -15.09 -15.89 0.35
N THR A 84 -14.54 -15.58 -0.83
CA THR A 84 -14.99 -16.12 -2.12
C THR A 84 -14.96 -17.65 -2.13
N LYS A 85 -13.91 -18.25 -1.57
CA LYS A 85 -13.77 -19.71 -1.44
C LYS A 85 -14.84 -20.38 -0.56
N LYS A 86 -15.61 -19.60 0.21
CA LYS A 86 -16.60 -20.09 1.18
C LYS A 86 -18.03 -19.63 0.87
N LEU A 87 -18.25 -18.88 -0.22
CA LEU A 87 -19.59 -18.37 -0.59
C LEU A 87 -20.63 -19.47 -0.88
N HIS A 88 -20.19 -20.68 -1.20
CA HIS A 88 -21.08 -21.83 -1.42
C HIS A 88 -21.66 -22.41 -0.12
N GLN A 89 -21.16 -22.00 1.05
CA GLN A 89 -21.61 -22.52 2.33
C GLN A 89 -22.97 -21.94 2.71
N THR A 90 -23.92 -22.79 3.11
CA THR A 90 -25.30 -22.38 3.42
C THR A 90 -25.43 -21.58 4.72
N ASN A 91 -24.43 -21.64 5.59
CA ASN A 91 -24.38 -20.92 6.86
C ASN A 91 -23.70 -19.54 6.77
N LEU A 92 -23.26 -19.10 5.59
CA LEU A 92 -22.66 -17.79 5.35
C LEU A 92 -23.52 -16.99 4.38
N ARG A 93 -23.86 -15.75 4.77
CA ARG A 93 -24.57 -14.80 3.90
C ARG A 93 -23.74 -13.54 3.75
N VAL A 94 -23.52 -13.15 2.50
CA VAL A 94 -22.81 -11.91 2.15
C VAL A 94 -23.80 -10.98 1.47
N LYS A 95 -24.03 -9.81 2.07
CA LYS A 95 -24.89 -8.77 1.51
C LYS A 95 -24.00 -7.60 1.09
N LEU A 96 -23.86 -7.40 -0.22
CA LEU A 96 -23.22 -6.22 -0.79
C LEU A 96 -24.20 -5.06 -0.81
N ASN A 97 -23.69 -3.84 -0.98
CA ASN A 97 -24.50 -2.62 -1.07
C ASN A 97 -25.40 -2.43 0.16
N ALA A 98 -24.92 -2.83 1.33
CA ALA A 98 -25.63 -2.70 2.60
C ALA A 98 -24.78 -1.84 3.55
N GLN A 99 -25.12 -0.56 3.66
CA GLN A 99 -24.42 0.37 4.52
C GLN A 99 -25.03 0.31 5.93
N VAL A 100 -24.29 -0.20 6.91
CA VAL A 100 -24.75 -0.24 8.29
C VAL A 100 -24.78 1.18 8.85
N GLU A 101 -25.94 1.57 9.37
CA GLU A 101 -26.18 2.93 9.91
C GLU A 101 -26.20 2.94 11.44
N LYS A 102 -26.59 1.81 12.06
CA LYS A 102 -26.74 1.72 13.52
C LYS A 102 -26.62 0.30 14.06
N ILE A 103 -26.04 0.14 15.25
CA ILE A 103 -26.11 -1.06 16.07
C ILE A 103 -27.28 -0.91 17.05
N VAL A 104 -28.12 -1.93 17.15
CA VAL A 104 -29.28 -1.95 18.05
C VAL A 104 -28.86 -2.59 19.38
N PHE A 105 -29.21 -1.94 20.49
CA PHE A 105 -28.88 -2.39 21.83
C PHE A 105 -30.13 -2.64 22.68
N ASN A 106 -30.05 -3.63 23.57
CA ASN A 106 -30.91 -3.78 24.74
C ASN A 106 -30.04 -3.64 25.99
N GLY A 107 -30.18 -2.52 26.70
CA GLY A 107 -29.19 -2.10 27.69
C GLY A 107 -27.83 -1.93 27.01
N THR A 108 -26.84 -2.71 27.44
CA THR A 108 -25.49 -2.72 26.84
C THR A 108 -25.25 -3.89 25.89
N ARG A 109 -26.25 -4.76 25.67
CA ARG A 109 -26.12 -5.93 24.78
C ARG A 109 -26.53 -5.56 23.36
N ALA A 110 -25.64 -5.77 22.39
CA ALA A 110 -25.99 -5.65 20.97
C ALA A 110 -26.95 -6.78 20.57
N THR A 111 -28.08 -6.42 19.98
CA THR A 111 -29.17 -7.34 19.59
C THR A 111 -29.48 -7.32 18.10
N GLY A 112 -28.84 -6.42 17.35
CA GLY A 112 -29.03 -6.34 15.91
C GLY A 112 -28.27 -5.18 15.27
N ILE A 113 -28.44 -5.05 13.97
CA ILE A 113 -27.98 -3.91 13.18
C ILE A 113 -29.13 -3.37 12.32
N VAL A 114 -29.04 -2.10 11.98
CA VAL A 114 -29.85 -1.47 10.94
C VAL A 114 -28.92 -1.07 9.80
N TYR A 115 -29.26 -1.45 8.58
CA TYR A 115 -28.52 -1.05 7.39
C TYR A 115 -29.46 -0.50 6.32
N ARG A 116 -28.92 0.38 5.46
CA ARG A 116 -29.57 0.85 4.24
C ARG A 116 -29.11 0.01 3.06
N ASP A 117 -30.06 -0.57 2.33
CA ASP A 117 -29.80 -1.18 1.03
C ASP A 117 -29.58 -0.06 0.00
N LEU A 118 -28.39 0.03 -0.58
CA LEU A 118 -28.04 1.10 -1.50
C LEU A 118 -28.63 0.93 -2.91
N ILE A 119 -29.23 -0.24 -3.21
CA ILE A 119 -29.92 -0.49 -4.48
C ILE A 119 -31.40 -0.13 -4.35
N THR A 120 -32.07 -0.58 -3.29
CA THR A 120 -33.51 -0.31 -3.09
C THR A 120 -33.77 0.96 -2.28
N ASN A 121 -32.75 1.50 -1.62
CA ASN A 121 -32.84 2.58 -0.63
C ASN A 121 -33.69 2.24 0.61
N GLU A 122 -33.99 0.96 0.82
CA GLU A 122 -34.77 0.49 1.98
C GLU A 122 -33.92 0.37 3.24
N THR A 123 -34.52 0.66 4.39
CA THR A 123 -33.91 0.45 5.71
C THR A 123 -34.30 -0.92 6.24
N VAL A 124 -33.31 -1.77 6.52
CA VAL A 124 -33.52 -3.16 6.95
C VAL A 124 -32.91 -3.36 8.33
N THR A 125 -33.66 -4.01 9.22
CA THR A 125 -33.18 -4.40 10.56
C THR A 125 -32.89 -5.90 10.59
N VAL A 126 -31.68 -6.27 11.03
CA VAL A 126 -31.26 -7.65 11.21
C VAL A 126 -31.06 -7.93 12.69
N LYS A 127 -31.75 -8.95 13.21
CA LYS A 127 -31.59 -9.42 14.59
C LYS A 127 -30.38 -10.36 14.70
N VAL A 128 -29.68 -10.28 15.82
CA VAL A 128 -28.46 -11.05 16.10
C VAL A 128 -28.60 -11.78 17.42
N ASN A 129 -28.35 -13.09 17.40
CA ASN A 129 -28.54 -13.96 18.57
C ASN A 129 -27.30 -14.02 19.48
N LYS A 130 -26.09 -13.93 18.90
CA LYS A 130 -24.83 -14.08 19.63
C LYS A 130 -24.10 -12.75 19.71
N GLU A 131 -23.48 -12.33 18.60
CA GLU A 131 -22.50 -11.24 18.61
C GLU A 131 -22.58 -10.41 17.33
N VAL A 132 -22.27 -9.11 17.47
CA VAL A 132 -21.99 -8.20 16.36
C VAL A 132 -20.49 -7.94 16.36
N ILE A 133 -19.80 -8.31 15.29
CA ILE A 133 -18.36 -8.05 15.10
C ILE A 133 -18.23 -6.88 14.14
N LEU A 134 -17.58 -5.81 14.59
CA LEU A 134 -17.39 -4.60 13.80
C LEU A 134 -16.03 -4.62 13.09
N SER A 135 -16.08 -4.58 11.76
CA SER A 135 -14.88 -4.63 10.89
C SER A 135 -14.87 -3.48 9.88
N GLY A 136 -15.38 -2.30 10.26
CA GLY A 136 -15.46 -1.10 9.40
C GLY A 136 -14.15 -0.31 9.25
N GLY A 137 -13.02 -0.88 9.67
CA GLY A 137 -11.72 -0.21 9.68
C GLY A 137 -11.60 0.89 10.74
N VAL A 138 -10.45 1.58 10.75
CA VAL A 138 -10.10 2.61 11.76
C VAL A 138 -10.98 3.85 11.70
N ILE A 139 -11.67 4.09 10.59
CA ILE A 139 -12.59 5.22 10.42
C ILE A 139 -14.05 4.79 10.60
N GLY A 140 -14.50 3.76 9.87
CA GLY A 140 -15.90 3.33 9.87
C GLY A 140 -16.34 2.71 11.19
N SER A 141 -15.46 1.99 11.89
CA SER A 141 -15.80 1.35 13.16
C SER A 141 -16.09 2.35 14.28
N PRO A 142 -15.19 3.32 14.62
CA PRO A 142 -15.51 4.31 15.63
C PRO A 142 -16.68 5.21 15.22
N HIS A 143 -16.81 5.53 13.93
CA HIS A 143 -17.96 6.29 13.43
C HIS A 143 -19.29 5.58 13.73
N LEU A 144 -19.40 4.30 13.39
CA LEU A 144 -20.63 3.54 13.64
C LEU A 144 -20.91 3.37 15.15
N LEU A 145 -19.87 3.17 15.97
CA LEU A 145 -20.02 3.10 17.43
C LEU A 145 -20.60 4.42 17.99
N LEU A 146 -20.06 5.57 17.55
CA LEU A 146 -20.54 6.89 17.94
C LEU A 146 -22.02 7.08 17.54
N LEU A 147 -22.38 6.79 16.29
CA LEU A 147 -23.78 6.83 15.82
C LEU A 147 -24.72 5.90 16.60
N SER A 148 -24.16 4.83 17.17
CA SER A 148 -24.91 3.84 17.95
C SER A 148 -24.92 4.12 19.46
N GLY A 149 -24.39 5.26 19.90
CA GLY A 149 -24.40 5.67 21.31
C GLY A 149 -23.25 5.13 22.16
N VAL A 150 -22.18 4.61 21.54
CA VAL A 150 -20.97 4.14 22.21
C VAL A 150 -19.82 5.09 21.90
N GLY A 151 -19.44 5.93 22.87
CA GLY A 151 -18.46 6.99 22.68
C GLY A 151 -18.51 8.06 23.78
N PRO A 152 -17.75 9.17 23.65
CA PRO A 152 -17.63 10.16 24.71
C PRO A 152 -18.99 10.82 25.01
N LYS A 153 -19.45 10.73 26.26
CA LYS A 153 -20.79 11.16 26.68
C LYS A 153 -21.14 12.58 26.24
N GLU A 154 -20.22 13.53 26.40
CA GLU A 154 -20.46 14.94 26.08
C GLU A 154 -20.64 15.16 24.57
N GLN A 155 -19.85 14.46 23.74
CA GLN A 155 -19.95 14.54 22.27
C GLN A 155 -21.27 13.94 21.78
N LEU A 156 -21.67 12.79 22.34
CA LEU A 156 -22.92 12.14 22.00
C LEU A 156 -24.12 12.99 22.42
N ALA A 157 -24.10 13.57 23.63
CA ALA A 157 -25.15 14.44 24.12
C ALA A 157 -25.31 15.71 23.27
N ALA A 158 -24.21 16.32 22.84
CA ALA A 158 -24.23 17.49 21.95
C ALA A 158 -24.90 17.23 20.59
N LEU A 159 -24.91 15.97 20.14
CA LEU A 159 -25.55 15.52 18.90
C LEU A 159 -26.92 14.87 19.13
N ASN A 160 -27.49 14.96 20.35
CA ASN A 160 -28.75 14.31 20.74
C ASN A 160 -28.76 12.79 20.51
N ILE A 161 -27.60 12.13 20.68
CA ILE A 161 -27.47 10.68 20.61
C ILE A 161 -27.55 10.10 22.02
N ASN A 162 -28.49 9.17 22.23
CA ASN A 162 -28.62 8.47 23.51
C ASN A 162 -27.35 7.66 23.81
N VAL A 163 -26.79 7.84 25.00
CA VAL A 163 -25.56 7.18 25.43
C VAL A 163 -25.87 5.76 25.91
N VAL A 164 -25.39 4.77 25.17
CA VAL A 164 -25.37 3.35 25.57
C VAL A 164 -24.18 3.08 26.47
N LYS A 165 -23.00 3.61 26.12
CA LYS A 165 -21.78 3.45 26.91
C LYS A 165 -20.81 4.61 26.65
N ASP A 166 -20.37 5.22 27.74
CA ASP A 166 -19.35 6.28 27.71
C ASP A 166 -17.94 5.66 27.58
N LEU A 167 -17.28 5.90 26.45
CA LEU A 167 -15.94 5.38 26.11
C LEU A 167 -15.18 6.37 25.21
N LYS A 168 -13.84 6.34 25.21
CA LYS A 168 -12.99 7.19 24.36
C LYS A 168 -12.93 6.73 22.89
N VAL A 169 -14.07 6.43 22.29
CA VAL A 169 -14.18 6.02 20.88
C VAL A 169 -13.76 7.17 19.97
N GLY A 170 -13.02 6.87 18.91
CA GLY A 170 -12.51 7.86 17.95
C GLY A 170 -11.23 8.59 18.39
N SER A 171 -10.71 8.30 19.59
CA SER A 171 -9.41 8.80 20.05
C SER A 171 -8.25 7.94 19.55
N ASN A 172 -7.02 8.44 19.67
CA ASN A 172 -5.78 7.71 19.37
C ASN A 172 -5.65 7.24 17.90
N LEU A 173 -6.09 8.07 16.96
CA LEU A 173 -5.82 7.85 15.54
C LEU A 173 -4.33 8.04 15.27
N LEU A 174 -3.67 6.99 14.78
CA LEU A 174 -2.28 7.01 14.36
C LEU A 174 -2.22 6.76 12.85
N HIS A 175 -1.38 7.52 12.16
CA HIS A 175 -1.12 7.37 10.74
C HIS A 175 0.35 7.71 10.48
N HIS A 176 1.00 6.99 9.57
CA HIS A 176 2.37 7.30 9.15
C HIS A 176 2.35 8.48 8.18
N VAL A 177 2.97 9.60 8.54
CA VAL A 177 3.02 10.77 7.66
C VAL A 177 4.10 10.57 6.60
N SER A 178 3.76 10.87 5.33
CA SER A 178 4.63 10.75 4.15
C SER A 178 5.08 12.11 3.64
N VAL A 179 6.31 12.19 3.14
CA VAL A 179 6.91 13.33 2.43
C VAL A 179 7.52 12.81 1.14
N LYS A 180 7.37 13.53 0.02
CA LYS A 180 7.95 13.18 -1.28
C LYS A 180 9.34 13.82 -1.43
N ALA A 181 10.32 13.13 -2.02
CA ALA A 181 11.69 13.61 -2.17
C ALA A 181 12.24 13.35 -3.59
N GLU A 182 12.40 14.44 -4.35
CA GLU A 182 12.62 14.44 -5.80
C GLU A 182 14.10 14.57 -6.24
N PHE A 183 14.54 13.81 -7.25
CA PHE A 183 15.94 13.74 -7.78
C PHE A 183 16.01 13.85 -9.35
N THR A 184 17.00 13.36 -10.10
CA THR A 184 16.96 13.18 -11.59
C THR A 184 17.94 12.07 -12.03
N MET A 185 17.61 11.14 -12.95
CA MET A 185 18.53 10.07 -13.44
C MET A 185 18.82 10.25 -14.92
N ASN A 186 20.07 9.98 -15.31
CA ASN A 186 20.49 9.86 -16.70
C ASN A 186 20.45 8.39 -17.17
N ASP A 187 19.26 7.87 -17.48
CA ASP A 187 19.04 6.50 -17.95
C ASP A 187 17.99 6.48 -19.07
N ASN A 188 17.65 5.31 -19.64
CA ASN A 188 16.52 5.11 -20.57
C ASN A 188 15.24 4.67 -19.81
N PHE A 189 14.06 5.06 -20.28
CA PHE A 189 12.79 4.63 -19.67
C PHE A 189 12.47 3.19 -20.13
N LEU A 190 12.39 2.25 -19.19
CA LEU A 190 12.27 0.81 -19.49
C LEU A 190 10.85 0.25 -19.31
N GLN A 191 9.86 1.11 -19.06
CA GLN A 191 8.58 0.67 -18.50
C GLN A 191 7.39 1.11 -19.37
N ASN A 192 7.25 0.43 -20.52
CA ASN A 192 6.17 0.67 -21.47
C ASN A 192 4.86 0.01 -21.02
N LEU A 193 4.01 0.72 -20.27
CA LEU A 193 2.62 0.32 -20.06
C LEU A 193 1.83 0.50 -21.37
N ASN A 194 1.96 -0.46 -22.28
CA ASN A 194 1.38 -0.43 -23.60
C ASN A 194 0.43 -1.62 -23.82
N ILE A 195 -0.15 -1.69 -25.02
CA ILE A 195 -1.08 -2.77 -25.37
C ILE A 195 -0.38 -4.14 -25.36
N ASP A 196 0.89 -4.23 -25.75
CA ASP A 196 1.62 -5.50 -25.72
C ASP A 196 1.79 -6.01 -24.30
N GLU A 197 2.11 -5.13 -23.35
CA GLU A 197 2.20 -5.44 -21.92
C GLU A 197 0.84 -5.83 -21.33
N LEU A 198 -0.25 -5.15 -21.75
CA LEU A 198 -1.61 -5.55 -21.38
C LEU A 198 -1.96 -6.94 -21.90
N VAL A 199 -1.68 -7.22 -23.18
CA VAL A 199 -1.92 -8.54 -23.78
C VAL A 199 -1.07 -9.60 -23.08
N HIS A 200 0.20 -9.29 -22.78
CA HIS A 200 1.09 -10.17 -22.03
C HIS A 200 0.54 -10.48 -20.63
N TYR A 201 0.04 -9.48 -19.91
CA TYR A 201 -0.58 -9.68 -18.60
C TYR A 201 -1.88 -10.50 -18.68
N LEU A 202 -2.75 -10.22 -19.64
CA LEU A 202 -4.02 -10.94 -19.79
C LEU A 202 -3.81 -12.41 -20.18
N THR A 203 -2.74 -12.71 -20.92
CA THR A 203 -2.42 -14.07 -21.36
C THR A 203 -1.63 -14.87 -20.33
N ASN A 204 -0.65 -14.24 -19.67
CA ASN A 204 0.33 -14.93 -18.83
C ASN A 204 0.24 -14.58 -17.34
N GLN A 205 -0.52 -13.54 -16.97
CA GLN A 205 -0.56 -12.98 -15.61
C GLN A 205 0.84 -12.67 -15.06
N SER A 206 1.71 -12.22 -15.95
CA SER A 206 3.09 -11.83 -15.68
C SER A 206 3.37 -10.46 -16.29
N GLY A 207 4.62 -10.01 -16.16
CA GLY A 207 5.03 -8.70 -16.63
C GLY A 207 4.83 -7.59 -15.58
N GLN A 208 5.01 -6.37 -16.04
CA GLN A 208 5.02 -5.15 -15.24
C GLN A 208 3.65 -4.88 -14.60
N LEU A 209 2.55 -5.20 -15.31
CA LEU A 209 1.17 -5.06 -14.79
C LEU A 209 0.82 -6.06 -13.69
N ALA A 210 1.56 -7.17 -13.58
CA ALA A 210 1.44 -8.13 -12.48
C ALA A 210 2.20 -7.72 -11.21
N SER A 211 2.76 -6.51 -11.19
CA SER A 211 3.67 -6.01 -10.17
C SER A 211 3.24 -4.64 -9.64
N ASN A 212 3.75 -4.24 -8.47
CA ASN A 212 3.63 -2.86 -7.95
C ASN A 212 4.83 -1.97 -8.34
N SER A 213 5.53 -2.31 -9.44
CA SER A 213 6.68 -1.57 -9.95
C SER A 213 7.72 -1.29 -8.84
N MET A 214 8.14 -0.04 -8.66
CA MET A 214 9.22 0.36 -7.78
C MET A 214 8.88 0.34 -6.30
N VAL A 215 7.58 0.31 -5.96
CA VAL A 215 7.12 0.13 -4.58
C VAL A 215 7.64 -1.17 -3.99
N GLN A 216 8.06 -2.11 -4.84
CA GLN A 216 8.74 -3.33 -4.42
C GLN A 216 10.02 -3.06 -3.65
N LEU A 217 10.74 -1.99 -3.96
CA LEU A 217 11.89 -1.56 -3.19
C LEU A 217 11.42 -0.71 -2.03
N THR A 218 11.58 -1.25 -0.83
CA THR A 218 11.29 -0.59 0.43
C THR A 218 12.44 -0.83 1.39
N GLY A 219 12.65 0.09 2.31
CA GLY A 219 13.59 -0.11 3.39
C GLY A 219 13.16 0.60 4.66
N PHE A 220 13.62 0.05 5.76
CA PHE A 220 13.43 0.62 7.09
C PHE A 220 14.77 1.06 7.66
N PHE A 221 14.78 2.26 8.24
CA PHE A 221 15.99 2.92 8.72
C PHE A 221 15.72 3.59 10.06
N ASN A 222 16.80 3.78 10.81
CA ASN A 222 16.80 4.61 12.00
C ASN A 222 17.15 6.04 11.61
N SER A 223 16.34 6.99 12.04
CA SER A 223 16.73 8.39 12.09
C SER A 223 17.67 8.63 13.27
N THR A 224 18.27 9.82 13.34
CA THR A 224 19.05 10.21 14.53
C THR A 224 18.19 10.43 15.78
N LEU A 225 16.86 10.35 15.67
CA LEU A 225 15.90 10.60 16.75
C LEU A 225 15.47 9.31 17.46
N SER A 226 15.73 8.14 16.88
CA SER A 226 15.26 6.86 17.40
C SER A 226 16.31 5.77 17.23
N PRO A 227 16.53 4.91 18.25
CA PRO A 227 17.34 3.70 18.10
C PRO A 227 16.58 2.57 17.39
N LEU A 228 15.28 2.72 17.16
CA LEU A 228 14.42 1.81 16.42
C LEU A 228 14.16 2.35 15.01
N ASN A 229 13.83 1.45 14.07
CA ASN A 229 13.45 1.83 12.72
C ASN A 229 12.19 2.70 12.77
N ASP A 230 12.35 4.00 12.53
CA ASP A 230 11.31 5.03 12.55
C ASP A 230 11.15 5.74 11.20
N LEU A 231 11.99 5.36 10.22
CA LEU A 231 11.89 5.78 8.83
C LEU A 231 11.52 4.60 7.96
N GLN A 232 10.50 4.78 7.13
CA GLN A 232 10.25 3.91 5.98
C GLN A 232 10.52 4.72 4.72
N LEU A 233 11.46 4.23 3.91
CA LEU A 233 11.68 4.69 2.54
C LEU A 233 11.07 3.66 1.61
N TYR A 234 10.22 4.10 0.71
CA TYR A 234 9.83 3.28 -0.43
C TYR A 234 9.92 4.13 -1.67
N PHE A 235 10.26 3.46 -2.75
CA PHE A 235 10.28 4.07 -4.06
C PHE A 235 8.87 3.97 -4.58
N ASP A 236 8.19 5.10 -4.61
CA ASP A 236 6.85 5.14 -5.16
C ASP A 236 6.91 4.70 -6.63
N GLY A 237 5.85 3.98 -7.01
CA GLY A 237 5.68 3.53 -8.37
C GLY A 237 5.09 4.66 -9.19
N PHE A 238 4.45 4.27 -10.29
CA PHE A 238 3.75 5.17 -11.17
C PHE A 238 2.88 6.21 -10.46
N GLU A 239 3.13 7.48 -10.75
CA GLU A 239 2.02 8.41 -10.98
C GLU A 239 1.55 8.20 -12.42
N THR A 240 0.30 7.78 -12.61
CA THR A 240 -0.31 7.71 -13.93
C THR A 240 -0.55 9.13 -14.44
N TRP A 241 0.49 9.79 -14.94
CA TRP A 241 0.34 10.95 -15.79
C TRP A 241 -0.14 10.44 -17.14
N CYS A 242 -1.43 10.13 -17.22
CA CYS A 242 -2.05 9.77 -18.48
C CYS A 242 -1.83 10.93 -19.47
N SER A 243 -1.37 10.61 -20.68
CA SER A 243 -1.71 11.42 -21.83
C SER A 243 -3.23 11.64 -21.79
N ARG A 244 -3.69 12.90 -21.86
CA ARG A 244 -5.13 13.19 -21.76
C ARG A 244 -5.92 12.45 -22.83
N THR A 245 -5.26 12.10 -23.93
CA THR A 245 -5.85 11.49 -25.12
C THR A 245 -5.44 10.04 -25.36
N GLY A 246 -4.50 9.49 -24.59
CA GLY A 246 -3.98 8.13 -24.81
C GLY A 246 -2.85 8.03 -25.84
N TYR A 247 -2.39 9.14 -26.43
CA TYR A 247 -1.24 9.14 -27.34
C TYR A 247 0.09 9.06 -26.56
N LEU A 248 0.98 8.16 -26.98
CA LEU A 248 2.31 7.94 -26.36
C LEU A 248 3.27 9.14 -26.49
N SER A 249 2.96 10.11 -27.36
CA SER A 249 3.78 11.30 -27.61
C SER A 249 3.20 12.59 -27.02
N GLU A 250 2.15 12.50 -26.20
CA GLU A 250 1.46 13.67 -25.64
C GLU A 250 2.12 14.16 -24.34
N CYS A 251 2.55 15.42 -24.32
CA CYS A 251 3.06 16.11 -23.15
C CYS A 251 1.94 16.50 -22.16
N GLN A 252 2.33 16.86 -20.94
CA GLN A 252 1.44 17.31 -19.85
C GLN A 252 0.59 18.55 -20.23
N ASP A 253 1.04 19.36 -21.19
CA ASP A 253 0.33 20.53 -21.75
C ASP A 253 -0.57 20.19 -22.95
N GLY A 254 -0.65 18.93 -23.37
CA GLY A 254 -1.48 18.44 -24.48
C GLY A 254 -0.81 18.50 -25.86
N LYS A 255 0.48 18.84 -25.96
CA LYS A 255 1.21 18.86 -27.24
C LYS A 255 1.74 17.48 -27.61
N LEU A 256 1.63 17.12 -28.88
CA LEU A 256 2.22 15.91 -29.44
C LEU A 256 3.66 16.19 -29.91
N LEU A 257 4.63 15.41 -29.43
CA LEU A 257 6.03 15.54 -29.84
C LEU A 257 6.24 14.96 -31.25
N ASN A 258 6.83 15.76 -32.15
CA ASN A 258 7.35 15.31 -33.44
C ASN A 258 8.74 14.70 -33.25
N GLY A 259 8.79 13.44 -32.82
CA GLY A 259 10.03 12.65 -32.76
C GLY A 259 10.73 12.61 -31.40
N THR A 260 11.21 11.41 -31.07
CA THR A 260 11.95 10.97 -29.87
C THR A 260 11.29 11.31 -28.53
N SER A 261 10.59 10.29 -28.02
CA SER A 261 10.14 10.09 -26.64
C SER A 261 11.30 10.24 -25.65
N ASP A 262 11.10 11.00 -24.56
CA ASP A 262 11.76 10.75 -23.27
C ASP A 262 11.12 11.62 -22.17
N HIS A 263 10.00 11.13 -21.64
CA HIS A 263 9.45 11.52 -20.34
C HIS A 263 9.19 10.19 -19.59
N ASP A 264 9.58 9.99 -18.33
CA ASP A 264 8.70 10.28 -17.20
C ASP A 264 9.38 10.20 -15.81
N GLU A 265 8.66 10.70 -14.81
CA GLU A 265 9.03 10.98 -13.42
C GLU A 265 9.13 9.71 -12.54
N PHE A 266 10.16 9.60 -11.69
CA PHE A 266 10.22 8.61 -10.59
C PHE A 266 9.72 9.24 -9.30
N ILE A 267 9.40 8.52 -8.22
CA ILE A 267 9.00 9.15 -6.95
C ILE A 267 9.60 8.40 -5.73
N ALA A 268 10.19 9.08 -4.73
CA ALA A 268 10.67 8.50 -3.48
C ALA A 268 9.91 9.17 -2.33
N LYS A 269 9.07 8.40 -1.63
CA LYS A 269 8.31 8.90 -0.49
C LYS A 269 8.98 8.46 0.81
N LEU A 270 9.40 9.44 1.59
CA LEU A 270 9.95 9.30 2.93
C LEU A 270 8.84 9.47 3.96
N ASN A 271 8.53 8.41 4.71
CA ASN A 271 7.60 8.53 5.83
C ASN A 271 8.32 9.00 7.10
N SER A 272 8.58 10.30 7.26
CA SER A 272 8.91 10.92 8.54
C SER A 272 9.12 12.44 8.46
N MET A 273 8.48 13.18 9.37
CA MET A 273 8.77 14.58 9.62
C MET A 273 9.92 14.73 10.61
N LYS A 274 11.11 15.08 10.11
CA LYS A 274 11.94 16.24 10.52
C LYS A 274 13.41 16.04 10.13
N THR A 275 13.95 17.09 9.51
CA THR A 275 15.37 17.46 9.34
C THR A 275 16.09 17.08 8.04
N ASN A 276 16.89 18.04 7.56
CA ASN A 276 17.75 18.04 6.37
C ASN A 276 18.78 16.89 6.31
N LYS A 277 18.94 16.08 7.38
CA LYS A 277 19.91 14.97 7.43
C LYS A 277 19.35 13.65 6.89
N ASN A 278 18.03 13.45 6.87
CA ASN A 278 17.43 12.24 6.28
C ASN A 278 17.50 12.24 4.74
N ALA A 279 17.55 13.44 4.13
CA ALA A 279 17.83 13.60 2.71
C ALA A 279 19.23 13.10 2.33
N ALA A 280 20.20 13.07 3.26
CA ALA A 280 21.56 12.63 2.99
C ALA A 280 21.65 11.13 2.66
N ILE A 281 20.83 10.28 3.28
CA ILE A 281 20.80 8.84 2.96
C ILE A 281 20.32 8.64 1.51
N ILE A 282 19.29 9.37 1.10
CA ILE A 282 18.80 9.28 -0.28
C ILE A 282 19.82 9.85 -1.26
N ASP A 283 20.39 11.02 -0.97
CA ASP A 283 21.43 11.67 -1.78
C ASP A 283 22.66 10.77 -1.95
N ASP A 284 23.10 10.08 -0.90
CA ASP A 284 24.21 9.13 -0.95
C ASP A 284 23.88 7.89 -1.80
N ILE A 285 22.64 7.36 -1.69
CA ILE A 285 22.17 6.25 -2.53
C ILE A 285 22.14 6.69 -4.01
N VAL A 286 21.62 7.88 -4.30
CA VAL A 286 21.54 8.43 -5.67
C VAL A 286 22.94 8.65 -6.25
N LYS A 287 23.84 9.31 -5.50
CA LYS A 287 25.24 9.53 -5.95
C LYS A 287 25.97 8.23 -6.23
N LYS A 288 25.77 7.19 -5.39
CA LYS A 288 26.37 5.88 -5.64
C LYS A 288 25.76 5.17 -6.82
N TYR A 289 24.45 5.28 -7.02
CA TYR A 289 23.80 4.80 -8.22
C TYR A 289 24.41 5.45 -9.47
N GLU A 290 24.55 6.78 -9.48
CA GLU A 290 25.15 7.52 -10.60
C GLU A 290 26.62 7.13 -10.85
N ALA A 291 27.38 6.88 -9.78
CA ALA A 291 28.75 6.38 -9.88
C ALA A 291 28.82 4.96 -10.46
N ILE A 292 27.86 4.09 -10.14
CA ILE A 292 27.73 2.73 -10.72
C ILE A 292 27.38 2.81 -12.21
N LYS A 293 26.54 3.78 -12.62
CA LYS A 293 26.13 3.97 -14.02
C LYS A 293 27.11 4.79 -14.87
N GLY A 294 27.97 5.61 -14.26
CA GLY A 294 29.04 6.36 -14.91
C GLY A 294 28.67 7.73 -15.49
N ALA A 295 27.70 8.47 -14.94
CA ALA A 295 27.34 9.82 -15.45
C ALA A 295 27.01 10.86 -14.36
N PRO A 296 27.72 12.01 -14.26
CA PRO A 296 27.32 13.14 -13.41
C PRO A 296 26.50 14.19 -14.19
N ILE A 297 25.70 15.03 -13.52
CA ILE A 297 25.09 16.23 -14.14
C ILE A 297 25.28 17.50 -13.29
N THR A 298 25.75 18.57 -13.94
CA THR A 298 25.59 19.97 -13.54
C THR A 298 24.96 20.77 -14.70
N GLY A 299 23.84 21.46 -14.48
CA GLY A 299 23.29 22.48 -15.41
C GLY A 299 21.75 22.58 -15.45
N PRO A 300 21.15 23.73 -15.83
CA PRO A 300 19.70 23.88 -16.00
C PRO A 300 19.25 23.25 -17.33
N LEU A 301 18.18 22.45 -17.31
CA LEU A 301 17.82 21.55 -18.42
C LEU A 301 16.49 21.95 -19.09
N PRO A 302 16.42 21.98 -20.44
CA PRO A 302 15.20 22.22 -21.20
C PRO A 302 14.26 21.00 -21.16
N CYS A 303 12.97 21.21 -21.49
CA CYS A 303 11.96 20.14 -21.60
C CYS A 303 12.50 18.95 -22.39
N GLY A 304 12.64 17.79 -21.74
CA GLY A 304 13.18 16.58 -22.37
C GLY A 304 14.18 15.76 -21.54
N ARG A 305 14.34 16.01 -20.23
CA ARG A 305 15.03 15.08 -19.32
C ARG A 305 14.31 14.94 -17.98
N ARG A 306 14.28 13.71 -17.47
CA ARG A 306 13.46 13.22 -16.35
C ARG A 306 13.80 13.90 -15.03
N ARG A 307 12.81 14.42 -14.31
CA ARG A 307 12.93 14.62 -12.86
C ARG A 307 12.59 13.30 -12.18
N ILE A 308 13.47 12.78 -11.34
CA ILE A 308 13.07 11.87 -10.28
C ILE A 308 12.31 12.70 -9.24
N GLY A 309 11.43 12.06 -8.52
CA GLY A 309 10.56 12.47 -7.44
C GLY A 309 10.87 11.68 -6.18
#